data_AF-A0A3S4HWD6-F1
#
_entry.id   AF-A0A3S4HWD6-F1
#
_cell.length_a   1.000
_cell.length_b   1.000
_cell.length_c   1.000
_cell.angle_alpha   90.00
_cell.angle_beta   90.00
_cell.angle_gamma   90.00
#
_symmetry.space_group_name_H-M   'P 1'
#
loop_
_entity.id
_entity.type
_entity.pdbx_description
1 polymer ?
#
loop_
_entity_poly.entity_id
_entity_poly.type
_entity_poly.pdbx_seq_one_letter_code
_entity_poly.pdbx_strand_id
1 'polypeptide(L)' 'MPLYQLLGGASREGVMVYCHTTGHTIDDVLEDYARHKEQGFKAIRVQCGVPGMKNHLRHGERQGAGL' A
#
# COMPACT_ATOMS: atom_id res chain seq x y z
N MET A 1 27.79 14.39 4.55
CA MET A 1 26.97 14.58 3.33
C MET A 1 25.88 13.52 3.31
N PRO A 2 24.64 13.83 2.88
CA PRO A 2 23.64 12.79 2.56
C PRO A 2 24.15 11.83 1.47
N LEU A 3 23.81 10.54 1.55
CA LEU A 3 24.33 9.51 0.61
C LEU A 3 24.07 9.85 -0.86
N TYR A 4 22.88 10.35 -1.21
CA TYR A 4 22.55 10.70 -2.59
C TYR A 4 23.43 11.83 -3.15
N GLN A 5 24.06 12.66 -2.31
CA GLN A 5 25.02 13.67 -2.77
C GLN A 5 26.34 13.04 -3.24
N LEU A 6 26.74 11.91 -2.66
CA LEU A 6 27.88 11.12 -3.16
C LEU A 6 27.57 10.47 -4.51
N LEU A 7 26.29 10.23 -4.81
CA LEU A 7 25.83 9.63 -6.07
C LEU A 7 25.65 10.66 -7.21
N GLY A 8 25.99 11.93 -7.00
CA GLY A 8 25.85 13.00 -8.01
C GLY A 8 24.73 14.01 -7.74
N GLY A 9 24.12 13.99 -6.55
CA GLY A 9 23.08 14.93 -6.15
C GLY A 9 21.66 14.45 -6.47
N ALA A 10 20.67 15.26 -6.06
CA ALA A 10 19.26 14.91 -6.22
C ALA A 10 18.80 15.12 -7.67
N SER A 11 18.32 14.05 -8.32
CA SER A 11 17.73 14.14 -9.68
C SER A 11 16.25 14.56 -9.67
N ARG A 12 15.63 14.64 -8.48
CA ARG A 12 14.20 14.96 -8.28
C ARG A 12 13.98 15.52 -6.88
N GLU A 13 12.89 16.28 -6.71
CA GLU A 13 12.53 16.90 -5.41
C GLU A 13 12.03 15.89 -4.38
N GLY A 14 11.47 14.77 -4.83
CA GLY A 14 10.98 13.70 -3.97
C GLY A 14 10.75 12.41 -4.76
N VAL A 15 10.55 11.30 -4.05
CA VAL A 15 10.30 9.98 -4.65
C VAL A 15 8.84 9.60 -4.41
N MET A 16 8.08 9.40 -5.49
CA MET A 16 6.70 8.92 -5.39
C MET A 16 6.70 7.48 -4.86
N VAL A 17 5.87 7.23 -3.86
CA VAL A 17 5.67 5.90 -3.27
C VAL A 17 4.25 5.41 -3.55
N TYR A 18 4.04 4.10 -3.43
CA TYR A 18 2.73 3.48 -3.51
C TYR A 18 2.44 2.67 -2.26
N CYS A 19 1.15 2.53 -1.91
CA CYS A 19 0.71 1.68 -0.81
C CYS A 19 -0.07 0.45 -1.32
N HIS A 20 -0.38 -0.46 -0.42
CA HIS A 20 -1.20 -1.63 -0.68
C HIS A 20 -2.54 -1.49 0.03
N THR A 21 -3.61 -1.87 -0.66
CA THR A 21 -4.95 -2.01 -0.09
C THR A 21 -5.46 -3.42 -0.30
N THR A 22 -5.97 -4.05 0.75
CA THR A 22 -6.44 -5.43 0.71
C THR A 22 -7.78 -5.59 1.42
N GLY A 23 -8.63 -6.48 0.90
CA GLY A 23 -9.97 -6.71 1.43
C GLY A 23 -10.56 -8.04 0.96
N HIS A 24 -11.47 -8.61 1.74
CA HIS A 24 -12.11 -9.90 1.42
C HIS A 24 -13.21 -9.73 0.38
N THR A 25 -13.87 -8.57 0.41
CA THR A 25 -14.85 -8.13 -0.57
C THR A 25 -14.33 -6.93 -1.35
N ILE A 26 -15.01 -6.60 -2.44
CA ILE A 26 -14.69 -5.39 -3.22
C ILE A 26 -14.93 -4.14 -2.37
N ASP A 27 -16.00 -4.13 -1.57
CA ASP A 27 -16.35 -2.99 -0.72
C ASP A 27 -15.28 -2.73 0.34
N ASP A 28 -14.73 -3.77 0.96
CA ASP A 28 -13.61 -3.66 1.91
C ASP A 28 -12.39 -2.96 1.25
N VAL A 29 -12.08 -3.34 0.02
CA VAL A 29 -10.95 -2.76 -0.74
C VAL A 29 -11.22 -1.30 -1.08
N LEU A 30 -12.46 -0.95 -1.42
CA LEU A 30 -12.84 0.43 -1.75
C LEU A 30 -12.77 1.33 -0.52
N GLU A 31 -13.17 0.85 0.65
CA GLU A 31 -13.02 1.61 1.91
C GLU A 31 -11.53 1.83 2.26
N ASP A 32 -10.71 0.79 2.16
CA ASP A 32 -9.27 0.90 2.41
C ASP A 32 -8.57 1.81 1.38
N TYR A 33 -9.01 1.76 0.12
CA TYR A 33 -8.55 2.64 -0.93
C TYR A 33 -8.89 4.10 -0.64
N ALA A 34 -10.13 4.40 -0.23
CA ALA A 34 -10.54 5.76 0.12
C ALA A 34 -9.66 6.33 1.25
N ARG A 35 -9.42 5.54 2.31
CA ARG A 35 -8.53 5.92 3.41
C ARG A 35 -7.11 6.26 2.94
N HIS A 36 -6.52 5.43 2.08
CA HIS A 36 -5.16 5.71 1.58
C HIS A 36 -5.11 6.88 0.60
N LYS A 37 -6.18 7.09 -0.17
CA LYS A 37 -6.32 8.26 -1.02
C LYS A 37 -6.35 9.54 -0.19
N GLU A 38 -7.06 9.55 0.93
CA GLU A 38 -7.12 10.67 1.88
C GLU A 38 -5.76 10.97 2.53
N GLN A 39 -4.92 9.96 2.72
CA GLN A 39 -3.53 10.13 3.18
C GLN A 39 -2.60 10.76 2.12
N GLY A 40 -3.08 10.97 0.90
CA GLY A 40 -2.34 11.63 -0.17
C GLY A 40 -1.53 10.70 -1.06
N PHE A 41 -1.75 9.38 -1.00
CA PHE A 41 -1.11 8.45 -1.93
C PHE A 41 -1.60 8.71 -3.36
N LYS A 42 -0.64 8.95 -4.26
CA LYS A 42 -0.91 9.15 -5.69
C LYS A 42 -0.97 7.83 -6.47
N ALA A 43 -0.37 6.76 -5.94
CA ALA A 43 -0.36 5.43 -6.51
C ALA A 43 -0.77 4.42 -5.43
N ILE A 44 -1.74 3.55 -5.73
CA ILE A 44 -2.31 2.59 -4.78
C ILE A 44 -2.48 1.26 -5.49
N ARG A 45 -1.88 0.20 -4.95
CA ARG A 45 -2.06 -1.17 -5.43
C ARG A 45 -3.25 -1.80 -4.73
N VAL A 46 -4.23 -2.25 -5.51
CA VAL A 46 -5.44 -2.91 -5.01
C VAL A 46 -5.34 -4.44 -5.13
N GLN A 47 -5.82 -5.15 -4.12
CA GLN A 47 -5.99 -6.61 -4.15
C GLN A 47 -7.26 -7.02 -3.41
N CYS A 48 -8.15 -7.73 -4.10
CA CYS A 48 -9.43 -8.17 -3.57
C CYS A 48 -9.48 -9.69 -3.43
N GLY A 49 -10.29 -10.14 -2.47
CA GLY A 49 -10.67 -11.52 -2.36
C GLY A 49 -11.48 -12.01 -3.56
N VAL A 50 -11.23 -13.25 -3.98
CA VAL A 50 -12.03 -14.02 -4.90
C VAL A 50 -12.75 -15.11 -4.10
N PRO A 51 -14.10 -15.10 -4.07
CA PRO A 51 -14.88 -16.10 -3.34
C PRO A 51 -14.49 -17.53 -3.73
N GLY A 52 -14.33 -18.40 -2.72
CA GLY A 52 -14.04 -19.83 -2.92
C GLY A 52 -12.56 -20.20 -3.09
N MET A 53 -11.64 -19.24 -3.21
CA MET A 53 -10.20 -19.52 -3.23
C MET A 53 -9.59 -19.31 -1.83
N LYS A 54 -8.78 -20.25 -1.31
CA LYS A 54 -8.30 -20.17 0.09
C LYS A 54 -7.05 -19.31 0.33
N ASN A 55 -6.23 -19.06 -0.71
CA ASN A 55 -4.88 -18.49 -0.54
C ASN A 55 -4.58 -17.24 -1.41
N HIS A 56 -5.57 -16.68 -2.09
CA HIS A 56 -5.38 -15.56 -3.03
C HIS A 56 -5.25 -14.19 -2.33
N LEU A 57 -5.63 -14.10 -1.05
CA LEU A 57 -5.38 -12.96 -0.17
C LEU A 57 -4.12 -13.23 0.67
N ARG A 58 -2.94 -13.23 0.03
CA ARG A 58 -1.67 -13.12 0.75
C ARG A 58 -1.13 -11.70 0.66
N HIS A 59 -1.69 -10.83 1.49
CA HIS A 59 -0.95 -9.68 2.02
C HIS A 59 -1.40 -9.46 3.46
N GLY A 60 -0.50 -9.76 4.40
CA GLY A 60 -0.58 -9.40 5.83
C GLY A 60 -1.95 -9.60 6.48
N GLU A 61 -2.17 -10.76 7.10
CA GLU A 61 -2.96 -10.77 8.33
C GLU A 61 -2.42 -9.60 9.18
N ARG A 62 -3.20 -8.55 9.41
CA ARG A 62 -2.99 -7.73 10.59
C ARG A 62 -3.37 -8.64 11.76
N GLN A 63 -2.44 -9.50 12.18
CA GLN A 63 -2.44 -9.99 13.54
C GLN A 63 -2.45 -8.72 14.38
N GLY A 64 -3.58 -8.48 15.07
CA GLY A 64 -3.67 -7.38 16.01
C GLY A 64 -2.43 -7.42 16.87
N ALA A 65 -1.78 -6.27 17.05
CA ALA A 65 -0.92 -6.06 18.18
C ALA A 65 -1.81 -6.21 19.42
N GLY A 66 -2.00 -7.45 19.87
CA GLY A 66 -2.54 -7.78 21.16
C GLY A 66 -1.56 -7.25 22.19
N LEU A 67 -2.09 -6.40 23.08
CA LEU A 67 -1.55 -6.24 24.42
C LEU A 67 -1.62 -7.58 25.16
#